data_AF-A0AAE0T688-F1
#
_entry.id   AF-A0AAE0T688-F1
#
_cell.length_a   1.000
_cell.length_b   1.000
_cell.length_c   1.000
_cell.angle_alpha   90.00
_cell.angle_beta   90.00
_cell.angle_gamma   90.00
#
_symmetry.space_group_name_H-M   'P 1'
#
loop_
_entity.id
_entity.type
_entity.pdbx_description
1 polymer ?
#
loop_
_entity_poly.entity_id
_entity_poly.type
_entity_poly.pdbx_seq_one_letter_code
_entity_poly.pdbx_strand_id
1 'polypeptide(L)'
;MSQQVKAFLHTSGSENDEIRRFSIPYNVLSYYMYRYLFLKISKIFPSLQHGRFKLYWEDSDRDQVIFSTDEELLEALRIVNNNVLKIHVREISLLDSCNRVKAEPGLALEYDNGFAGNKCIAYPGY
;
A
#
# COMPACT_ATOMS: atom_id res chain seq x y z
N MET A 1 -23.37 3.03 -11.45
CA MET A 1 -23.05 3.30 -10.04
C MET A 1 -21.54 3.51 -9.92
N SER A 2 -21.09 4.46 -9.10
CA SER A 2 -19.65 4.67 -8.78
C SER A 2 -19.47 4.85 -7.27
N GLN A 3 -18.34 4.37 -6.75
CA GLN A 3 -17.93 4.51 -5.36
C GLN A 3 -17.00 5.72 -5.23
N GLN A 4 -17.26 6.60 -4.25
CA GLN A 4 -16.32 7.66 -3.90
C GLN A 4 -15.23 7.13 -2.97
N VAL A 5 -13.99 7.50 -3.26
CA VAL A 5 -12.81 7.13 -2.48
C VAL A 5 -12.04 8.39 -2.10
N LYS A 6 -11.63 8.46 -0.84
CA LYS A 6 -10.74 9.48 -0.29
C LYS A 6 -9.46 8.80 0.17
N ALA A 7 -8.40 9.01 -0.59
CA ALA A 7 -7.07 8.49 -0.28
C ALA A 7 -6.27 9.54 0.50
N PHE A 8 -5.63 9.08 1.58
CA PHE A 8 -4.75 9.85 2.45
C PHE A 8 -3.36 9.25 2.32
N LEU A 9 -2.40 10.01 1.79
CA LEU A 9 -1.01 9.59 1.73
C LEU A 9 -0.30 10.10 2.99
N HIS A 10 0.21 9.16 3.78
CA HIS A 10 1.08 9.46 4.91
C HIS A 10 2.53 9.26 4.48
N THR A 11 3.28 10.36 4.40
CA THR A 11 4.71 10.35 4.09
C THR A 11 5.50 10.39 5.40
N SER A 12 6.35 9.39 5.62
CA SER A 12 7.20 9.27 6.82
C SER A 12 8.24 10.39 6.84
N GLY A 13 7.92 11.52 7.46
CA GLY A 13 8.84 12.66 7.60
C GLY A 13 8.23 14.04 7.28
N SER A 14 6.97 14.11 6.85
CA SER A 14 6.28 15.38 6.61
C SER A 14 4.93 15.40 7.32
N GLU A 15 4.64 16.51 8.02
CA GLU A 15 3.36 16.76 8.69
C GLU A 15 2.20 17.04 7.72
N ASN A 16 2.48 17.04 6.41
CA ASN A 16 1.51 17.28 5.37
C ASN A 16 1.03 15.95 4.78
N ASP A 17 -0.10 15.46 5.27
CA ASP A 17 -0.82 14.34 4.64
C ASP A 17 -1.43 14.81 3.31
N GLU A 18 -1.05 14.17 2.20
CA GLU A 18 -1.64 14.50 0.90
C GLU A 18 -2.98 13.79 0.74
N ILE A 19 -4.04 14.56 0.51
CA ILE A 19 -5.40 14.02 0.38
C ILE A 19 -5.87 14.15 -1.07
N ARG A 20 -6.27 13.03 -1.67
CA ARG A 20 -6.85 13.00 -3.01
C ARG A 20 -8.18 12.27 -2.99
N ARG A 21 -9.16 12.80 -3.71
CA ARG A 21 -10.49 12.21 -3.88
C ARG A 21 -10.68 11.77 -5.32
N PHE A 22 -11.22 10.57 -5.51
CA PHE A 22 -11.53 10.04 -6.84
C PHE A 22 -12.71 9.07 -6.76
N SER A 23 -13.36 8.83 -7.90
CA SER A 23 -14.45 7.87 -8.01
C SER A 23 -14.01 6.63 -8.78
N ILE A 24 -14.44 5.46 -8.32
CA ILE A 24 -14.21 4.17 -8.97
C ILE A 24 -15.55 3.64 -9.49
N PRO A 25 -15.66 3.25 -10.76
CA PRO A 25 -16.88 2.61 -11.25
C PRO A 25 -17.03 1.20 -10.63
N TYR A 26 -18.22 0.86 -10.13
CA TYR A 26 -18.48 -0.51 -9.62
C TYR A 26 -18.49 -1.57 -10.73
N ASN A 27 -18.44 -1.16 -12.00
CA ASN A 27 -18.37 -2.09 -13.14
C ASN A 27 -16.97 -2.68 -13.38
N VAL A 28 -15.96 -2.24 -12.62
CA VAL A 28 -14.67 -2.92 -12.63
C VAL A 28 -14.93 -4.34 -12.12
N LEU A 29 -14.84 -5.30 -13.05
CA LEU A 29 -15.07 -6.72 -12.81
C LEU A 29 -14.44 -7.08 -11.46
N SER A 30 -15.25 -7.59 -10.53
CA SER A 30 -14.95 -7.74 -9.09
C SER A 30 -13.67 -8.53 -8.77
N TYR A 31 -13.04 -9.15 -9.78
CA TYR A 31 -11.78 -9.89 -9.71
C TYR A 31 -10.50 -9.06 -9.94
N TYR A 32 -10.61 -7.79 -10.39
CA TYR A 32 -9.45 -6.95 -10.69
C TYR A 32 -9.56 -5.54 -10.09
N MET A 33 -10.48 -5.35 -9.14
CA MET A 33 -10.79 -4.06 -8.56
C MET A 33 -9.67 -3.55 -7.67
N TYR A 34 -9.03 -4.42 -6.89
CA TYR A 34 -7.86 -4.10 -6.09
C TYR A 34 -6.70 -3.64 -6.97
N ARG A 35 -6.38 -4.40 -8.03
CA ARG A 35 -5.31 -4.04 -8.97
C ARG A 35 -5.58 -2.70 -9.65
N TYR A 36 -6.82 -2.45 -10.06
CA TYR A 36 -7.23 -1.18 -10.64
C TYR A 36 -7.04 -0.02 -9.65
N LEU A 37 -7.52 -0.18 -8.41
CA LEU A 37 -7.38 0.78 -7.33
C LEU A 37 -5.91 1.10 -7.06
N PHE A 38 -5.07 0.08 -6.93
CA PHE A 38 -3.63 0.21 -6.67
C PHE A 38 -2.94 1.02 -7.77
N LEU A 39 -3.19 0.67 -9.04
CA LEU A 39 -2.64 1.41 -10.19
C LEU A 39 -3.17 2.85 -10.26
N LYS A 40 -4.45 3.06 -9.90
CA LYS A 40 -5.05 4.40 -9.88
C LYS A 40 -4.41 5.28 -8.81
N ILE A 41 -4.21 4.75 -7.61
CA ILE A 41 -3.54 5.44 -6.50
C ILE A 41 -2.10 5.81 -6.90
N SER A 42 -1.34 4.86 -7.45
CA SER A 42 0.04 5.12 -7.93
C SER A 42 0.10 6.21 -9.02
N LYS A 43 -0.93 6.31 -9.87
CA LYS A 43 -1.02 7.40 -10.86
C LYS A 43 -1.41 8.76 -10.26
N ILE A 44 -2.24 8.76 -9.21
CA ILE A 44 -2.71 9.98 -8.55
C ILE A 44 -1.63 10.59 -7.66
N PHE A 45 -0.84 9.75 -7.00
CA PHE A 45 0.24 10.17 -6.11
C PHE A 45 1.60 9.91 -6.80
N PRO A 46 2.20 10.94 -7.44
CA PRO A 46 3.47 10.77 -8.14
C PRO A 46 4.62 10.37 -7.22
N SER A 47 4.55 10.73 -5.94
CA SER A 47 5.47 10.30 -4.87
C SER A 47 5.55 8.77 -4.75
N LEU A 48 4.45 8.07 -4.99
CA LEU A 48 4.36 6.60 -4.87
C LEU A 48 4.85 5.84 -6.10
N GLN A 49 5.24 6.51 -7.20
CA GLN A 49 5.58 5.82 -8.45
C GLN A 49 6.82 4.92 -8.35
N HIS A 50 7.76 5.28 -7.46
CA HIS A 50 9.03 4.57 -7.28
C HIS A 50 9.06 3.69 -6.03
N GLY A 51 8.00 3.72 -5.20
CA GLY A 51 7.95 3.06 -3.90
C GLY A 51 6.99 1.86 -3.90
N ARG A 52 7.24 0.91 -2.99
CA ARG A 52 6.21 -0.04 -2.57
C ARG A 52 5.35 0.62 -1.51
N PHE A 53 4.04 0.48 -1.60
CA PHE A 53 3.11 1.02 -0.60
C PHE A 53 2.08 -0.02 -0.20
N LYS A 54 1.51 0.16 0.99
CA LYS A 54 0.36 -0.61 1.48
C LYS A 54 -0.86 0.29 1.58
N LEU A 55 -2.00 -0.32 1.34
CA LEU A 55 -3.31 0.31 1.48
C LEU A 55 -3.94 -0.19 2.77
N TYR A 56 -4.48 0.74 3.54
CA TYR A 56 -5.18 0.49 4.77
C TYR A 56 -6.57 1.13 4.68
N TRP A 57 -7.55 0.51 5.30
CA TRP A 57 -8.88 1.10 5.48
C TRP A 57 -9.26 1.02 6.95
N GLU A 58 -10.22 1.83 7.36
CA GLU A 58 -10.74 1.87 8.72
C GLU A 58 -12.02 1.05 8.80
N ASP A 59 -12.07 0.04 9.66
CA ASP A 59 -13.25 -0.81 9.87
C ASP A 59 -14.26 -0.20 10.86
N SER A 60 -15.29 -0.97 11.21
CA SER A 60 -16.32 -0.54 12.17
C SER A 60 -15.77 -0.26 13.57
N ASP A 61 -14.67 -0.92 13.93
CA ASP A 61 -14.02 -0.83 15.23
C ASP A 61 -12.93 0.27 15.25
N ARG A 62 -12.77 0.98 14.12
CA ARG A 62 -11.77 2.02 13.87
C ARG A 62 -10.34 1.51 13.76
N ASP A 63 -10.19 0.22 13.47
CA ASP A 63 -8.88 -0.40 13.25
C ASP A 63 -8.42 -0.22 11.81
N GLN A 64 -7.10 -0.01 11.64
CA GLN A 64 -6.47 0.17 10.34
C GLN A 64 -6.11 -1.20 9.76
N VAL A 65 -6.98 -1.72 8.90
CA VAL A 65 -6.83 -3.05 8.30
C VAL A 65 -6.14 -2.95 6.94
N ILE A 66 -5.11 -3.77 6.72
CA ILE A 66 -4.45 -3.89 5.41
C ILE A 66 -5.28 -4.81 4.53
N PHE A 67 -5.45 -4.44 3.27
CA PHE A 67 -6.05 -5.31 2.26
C PHE A 67 -5.11 -5.44 1.07
N SER A 68 -5.05 -6.65 0.54
CA SER A 68 -4.21 -7.02 -0.59
C SER A 68 -4.95 -7.83 -1.65
N THR A 69 -6.21 -8.17 -1.38
CA THR A 69 -7.08 -8.98 -2.24
C THR A 69 -8.36 -8.23 -2.59
N ASP A 70 -9.01 -8.68 -3.66
CA ASP A 70 -10.31 -8.14 -4.07
C ASP A 70 -11.43 -8.49 -3.07
N GLU A 71 -11.35 -9.64 -2.40
CA GLU A 71 -12.33 -10.08 -1.39
C GLU A 71 -12.35 -9.15 -0.18
N GLU A 72 -11.17 -8.84 0.37
CA GLU A 72 -11.01 -7.89 1.48
C GLU A 72 -11.49 -6.49 1.09
N LEU A 73 -11.22 -6.05 -0.15
CA LEU A 73 -11.70 -4.76 -0.64
C LEU A 73 -13.23 -4.74 -0.79
N LEU A 74 -13.83 -5.83 -1.25
CA LEU A 74 -15.28 -5.95 -1.34
C LEU A 74 -15.94 -5.91 0.05
N GLU A 75 -15.32 -6.54 1.04
CA GLU A 75 -15.77 -6.49 2.43
C GLU A 75 -15.71 -5.06 2.98
N ALA A 76 -14.60 -4.35 2.76
CA ALA A 76 -14.48 -2.93 3.11
C ALA A 76 -15.59 -2.06 2.47
N LEU A 77 -15.90 -2.31 1.19
CA LEU A 77 -16.98 -1.60 0.49
C LEU A 77 -18.37 -1.91 1.05
N ARG A 78 -18.62 -3.17 1.45
CA ARG A 78 -19.88 -3.58 2.10
C ARG A 78 -20.07 -2.89 3.44
N ILE A 79 -19.00 -2.67 4.19
CA ILE A 79 -19.07 -1.98 5.49
C ILE A 79 -19.35 -0.49 5.31
N VAL A 80 -18.74 0.13 4.28
CA VAL A 80 -18.87 1.57 4.03
C VAL A 80 -20.24 1.97 3.43
N ASN A 81 -21.06 1.04 2.93
CA ASN A 81 -22.47 1.20 2.53
C ASN A 81 -22.87 2.64 2.08
N ASN A 82 -22.49 3.02 0.85
CA ASN A 82 -22.76 4.31 0.18
C ASN A 82 -22.06 5.56 0.74
N ASN A 83 -21.21 5.44 1.76
CA ASN A 83 -20.34 6.53 2.19
C ASN A 83 -19.05 6.59 1.38
N VAL A 84 -18.21 7.58 1.67
CA VAL A 84 -16.88 7.72 1.07
C VAL A 84 -15.92 6.70 1.69
N LEU A 85 -15.34 5.82 0.87
CA LEU A 85 -14.30 4.88 1.30
C LEU A 85 -13.03 5.66 1.62
N LYS A 86 -12.60 5.61 2.88
CA LYS A 86 -11.34 6.22 3.33
C LYS A 86 -10.23 5.19 3.21
N ILE A 87 -9.18 5.54 2.47
CA ILE A 87 -8.01 4.69 2.30
C ILE A 87 -6.79 5.45 2.79
N HIS A 88 -6.04 4.85 3.70
CA HIS A 88 -4.75 5.35 4.12
C HIS A 88 -3.66 4.62 3.32
N VAL A 89 -2.77 5.40 2.72
CA VAL A 89 -1.66 4.92 1.92
C VAL A 89 -0.40 5.19 2.71
N ARG A 90 0.37 4.14 2.97
CA ARG A 90 1.66 4.27 3.65
C ARG A 90 2.73 3.62 2.79
N GLU A 91 3.81 4.34 2.57
CA GLU A 91 4.99 3.80 1.91
C GLU A 91 5.64 2.72 2.77
N ILE A 92 6.06 1.64 2.13
CA ILE A 92 6.92 0.63 2.75
C ILE A 92 8.34 1.14 2.58
N SER A 93 8.94 1.67 3.64
CA SER A 93 10.38 1.89 3.69
C SER A 93 11.09 0.55 3.45
N LEU A 94 11.96 0.49 2.45
CA LEU A 94 12.72 -0.72 2.12
C LEU A 94 13.61 -1.23 3.28
N LEU A 95 13.83 -0.42 4.31
CA LEU A 95 14.39 -0.84 5.60
C LEU A 95 13.55 -1.92 6.31
N ASP A 96 12.23 -1.95 6.13
CA ASP A 96 11.36 -3.00 6.68
C ASP A 96 11.49 -4.33 5.95
N SER A 97 11.93 -4.31 4.68
CA SER A 97 12.22 -5.55 3.94
C SER A 97 13.53 -6.21 4.42
N CYS A 98 14.41 -5.45 5.08
CA CYS A 98 15.67 -5.95 5.62
C CYS A 98 15.51 -6.56 7.02
N ASN A 99 14.54 -6.08 7.82
CA ASN A 99 14.31 -6.59 9.18
C ASN A 99 13.70 -8.00 9.23
N ARG A 100 13.04 -8.48 8.17
CA ARG A 100 12.63 -9.90 8.10
C ARG A 100 13.79 -10.88 7.89
N VAL A 101 14.93 -10.41 7.33
CA VAL A 101 16.15 -11.21 7.16
C VAL A 101 16.96 -11.27 8.47
N LYS A 102 16.72 -10.36 9.41
CA LYS A 102 17.42 -10.27 10.69
C LYS A 102 17.05 -11.34 11.74
N ALA A 103 16.12 -12.25 11.42
CA ALA A 103 15.68 -13.30 12.34
C ALA A 103 16.59 -14.54 12.35
N GLU A 104 17.62 -14.60 11.49
CA GLU A 104 18.59 -15.71 11.48
C GLU A 104 19.98 -15.21 11.91
N PRO A 105 20.57 -15.74 12.98
CA PRO A 105 21.94 -15.40 13.38
C PRO A 105 22.94 -15.97 12.35
N GLY A 106 23.68 -15.08 11.66
CA GLY A 106 24.77 -15.49 10.74
C GLY A 106 24.83 -14.77 9.39
N LEU A 107 23.88 -13.90 9.07
CA LEU A 107 23.79 -13.21 7.78
C LEU A 107 24.42 -11.82 7.81
N ALA A 108 25.49 -11.61 7.05
CA ALA A 108 26.04 -10.28 6.76
C ALA A 108 25.25 -9.62 5.61
N LEU A 109 24.92 -8.33 5.78
CA LEU A 109 24.20 -7.53 4.78
C LEU A 109 25.19 -6.56 4.14
N GLU A 110 25.40 -6.67 2.83
CA GLU A 110 26.06 -5.63 2.04
C GLU A 110 25.04 -4.81 1.24
N TYR A 111 25.31 -3.51 1.15
CA TYR A 111 24.48 -2.53 0.47
C TYR A 111 25.03 -2.35 -0.96
N ASP A 112 24.40 -2.98 -1.95
CA ASP A 112 24.82 -2.82 -3.35
C ASP A 112 24.06 -1.65 -4.01
N ASN A 113 24.79 -0.60 -4.38
CA ASN A 113 24.26 0.57 -5.11
C ASN A 113 24.22 0.31 -6.64
N GLY A 114 23.74 -0.86 -7.05
CA GLY A 114 23.64 -1.26 -8.45
C GLY A 114 22.42 -0.68 -9.21
N PHE A 115 22.58 -0.57 -10.53
CA PHE A 115 21.67 0.08 -11.51
C PHE A 115 20.26 -0.54 -11.65
N ALA A 116 19.92 -1.57 -10.85
CA ALA A 116 18.68 -2.35 -10.97
C ALA A 116 17.74 -2.25 -9.76
N GLY A 117 17.91 -1.21 -8.94
CA GLY A 117 17.04 -0.94 -7.80
C GLY A 117 17.44 -1.71 -6.54
N ASN A 118 17.22 -1.05 -5.41
CA ASN A 118 17.63 -1.45 -4.08
C ASN A 118 17.18 -2.90 -3.74
N LYS A 119 18.12 -3.84 -3.71
CA LYS A 119 17.88 -5.25 -3.37
C LYS A 119 18.79 -5.67 -2.22
N CYS A 120 18.21 -6.17 -1.13
CA CYS A 120 18.97 -6.82 -0.07
C CYS A 120 19.35 -8.23 -0.55
N ILE A 121 20.65 -8.54 -0.58
CA ILE A 121 21.18 -9.86 -0.91
C ILE A 121 21.65 -10.52 0.38
N ALA A 122 21.18 -11.73 0.65
CA ALA A 122 21.57 -12.55 1.78
C ALA A 122 22.70 -13.50 1.33
N TYR A 123 23.87 -13.43 1.97
CA TYR A 123 24.95 -14.39 1.77
C TYR A 123 24.99 -15.40 2.92
N PRO A 124 25.06 -16.72 2.66
CA PRO A 124 25.29 -17.68 3.73
C PRO A 124 26.64 -17.39 4.40
N GLY A 125 26.61 -17.15 5.71
CA GLY A 125 27.82 -17.01 6.51
C GLY A 125 28.46 -18.38 6.72
N TYR A 126 29.59 -18.59 6.04
CA TYR A 126 30.58 -19.68 6.14
C TYR A 126 30.06 -21.13 6.13
#